data_AF-A0A523FJB5-F1
#
_entry.id   AF-A0A523FJB5-F1
#
_cell.length_a   1.000
_cell.length_b   1.000
_cell.length_c   1.000
_cell.angle_alpha   90.00
_cell.angle_beta   90.00
_cell.angle_gamma   90.00
#
_symmetry.space_group_name_H-M   'P 1'
#
loop_
_entity.id
_entity.type
_entity.pdbx_description
1 polymer ?
#
loop_
_entity_poly.entity_id
_entity_poly.type
_entity_poly.pdbx_seq_one_letter_code
_entity_poly.pdbx_strand_id
1 'polypeptide(L)'
;EPYSISAGLDYPGIGPEHSWLHDIKRVDYVSATDAEALDAFQLCCKLEGIIPALEPSHALAQVIKMAPDLPEDHLLVVNLCGRGDKDIFTVADALGVDL
;
A
#
# COMPACT_ATOMS: atom_id res chain seq x y z
N GLU A 1 -12.60 0.88 16.15
CA GLU A 1 -11.33 1.62 16.07
C GLU A 1 -10.83 1.53 14.64
N PRO A 2 -10.01 2.49 14.16
CA PRO A 2 -9.16 2.20 13.02
C PRO A 2 -8.28 1.01 13.40
N TYR A 3 -8.19 0.04 12.49
CA TYR A 3 -7.31 -1.10 12.60
C TYR A 3 -6.73 -1.31 11.20
N SER A 4 -5.43 -1.55 11.13
CA SER A 4 -4.75 -1.95 9.90
C SER A 4 -3.72 -3.02 10.23
N ILE A 5 -3.55 -3.98 9.31
CA ILE A 5 -2.44 -4.94 9.38
C ILE A 5 -1.07 -4.24 9.31
N SER A 6 -1.03 -3.05 8.70
CA SER A 6 0.16 -2.21 8.61
C SER A 6 0.25 -1.29 9.82
N ALA A 7 1.15 -1.61 10.76
CA ALA A 7 1.36 -0.81 11.97
C ALA A 7 1.63 0.68 11.67
N GLY A 8 2.33 1.01 10.56
CA GLY A 8 2.60 2.39 10.18
C GLY A 8 1.38 3.20 9.68
N LEU A 9 0.26 2.53 9.38
CA LEU A 9 -0.99 3.15 8.93
C LEU A 9 -2.12 3.04 9.96
N ASP A 10 -1.87 2.36 11.09
CA ASP A 10 -2.82 2.27 12.20
C ASP A 10 -2.81 3.56 13.03
N TYR A 11 -3.21 4.66 12.39
CA TYR A 11 -3.29 5.99 12.97
C TYR A 11 -4.61 6.66 12.56
N PRO A 12 -5.42 7.14 13.53
CA PRO A 12 -6.77 7.66 13.24
C PRO A 12 -6.80 9.01 12.52
N GLY A 13 -5.66 9.69 12.38
CA GLY A 13 -5.56 11.05 11.86
C GLY A 13 -4.79 11.15 10.55
N ILE A 14 -4.74 12.36 10.02
CA ILE A 14 -3.89 12.71 8.87
C ILE A 14 -3.28 14.10 9.12
N GLY A 15 -2.09 14.35 8.58
CA GLY A 15 -1.38 15.61 8.77
C GLY A 15 -2.16 16.81 8.21
N PRO A 16 -2.04 18.01 8.82
CA PRO A 16 -2.84 19.18 8.43
C PRO A 16 -2.58 19.64 6.99
N GLU A 17 -1.36 19.46 6.48
CA GLU A 17 -1.04 19.76 5.08
C GLU A 17 -1.80 18.83 4.11
N HIS A 18 -1.93 17.55 4.46
CA HIS A 18 -2.70 16.59 3.67
C HIS A 18 -4.20 16.92 3.67
N SER A 19 -4.75 17.29 4.83
CA SER A 19 -6.13 17.78 4.94
C SER A 19 -6.36 19.02 4.06
N TRP A 20 -5.44 19.98 4.09
CA TRP A 20 -5.53 21.16 3.25
C TRP A 20 -5.45 20.82 1.75
N LEU A 21 -4.53 19.94 1.34
CA LEU A 21 -4.40 19.47 -0.05
C LEU A 21 -5.66 18.76 -0.56
N HIS A 22 -6.34 18.00 0.32
CA HIS A 22 -7.65 17.41 0.03
C HIS A 22 -8.71 18.50 -0.17
N ASP A 23 -8.81 19.46 0.75
CA ASP A 23 -9.83 20.51 0.73
C ASP A 23 -9.76 21.39 -0.52
N ILE A 24 -8.54 21.67 -1.00
CA ILE A 24 -8.33 22.40 -2.27
C ILE A 24 -8.41 21.50 -3.51
N LYS A 25 -8.73 20.21 -3.36
CA LYS A 25 -8.85 19.21 -4.43
C LYS A 25 -7.57 19.03 -5.24
N ARG A 26 -6.41 19.14 -4.58
CA ARG A 26 -5.09 18.97 -5.21
C ARG A 26 -4.58 17.53 -5.15
N VAL A 27 -5.04 16.77 -4.15
CA VAL A 27 -4.68 15.37 -3.91
C VAL A 27 -5.95 14.59 -3.60
N ASP A 28 -6.10 13.45 -4.26
CA ASP A 28 -7.15 12.48 -3.95
C ASP A 28 -6.63 11.47 -2.94
N TYR A 29 -7.45 11.19 -1.93
CA TYR A 29 -7.14 10.21 -0.89
C TYR A 29 -8.06 9.01 -1.06
N VAL A 30 -7.46 7.84 -1.14
CA VAL A 30 -8.15 6.55 -1.34
C VAL A 30 -7.68 5.57 -0.27
N SER A 31 -8.44 4.50 -0.09
CA SER A 31 -8.10 3.42 0.83
C SER A 31 -7.87 2.11 0.09
N ALA A 32 -7.04 1.27 0.69
CA ALA A 32 -6.90 -0.13 0.34
C ALA A 32 -7.20 -0.96 1.60
N THR A 33 -7.83 -2.11 1.43
CA THR A 33 -8.04 -3.07 2.52
C THR A 33 -6.79 -3.89 2.79
N ASP A 34 -6.70 -4.49 3.98
CA ASP A 34 -5.58 -5.38 4.35
C ASP A 34 -5.38 -6.52 3.33
N ALA A 35 -6.47 -7.10 2.81
CA ALA A 35 -6.42 -8.16 1.80
C ALA A 35 -5.80 -7.65 0.48
N GLU A 36 -6.20 -6.47 0.02
CA GLU A 36 -5.66 -5.87 -1.20
C GLU A 36 -4.18 -5.52 -1.05
N ALA A 37 -3.77 -5.05 0.13
CA ALA A 37 -2.37 -4.80 0.44
C ALA A 37 -1.54 -6.10 0.45
N LEU A 38 -2.07 -7.19 1.01
CA LEU A 38 -1.41 -8.51 1.01
C LEU A 38 -1.28 -9.10 -0.40
N ASP A 39 -2.31 -8.95 -1.24
CA ASP A 39 -2.27 -9.38 -2.64
C ASP A 39 -1.21 -8.57 -3.43
N ALA A 40 -1.18 -7.25 -3.22
CA ALA A 40 -0.19 -6.38 -3.84
C ALA A 40 1.24 -6.67 -3.38
N PHE A 41 1.43 -6.95 -2.09
CA PHE A 41 2.71 -7.40 -1.53
C PHE A 41 3.21 -8.65 -2.25
N GLN A 42 2.38 -9.69 -2.35
CA GLN A 42 2.73 -10.95 -2.99
C GLN A 42 3.04 -10.77 -4.48
N LEU A 43 2.25 -9.94 -5.16
CA LEU A 43 2.45 -9.65 -6.57
C LEU A 43 3.80 -8.96 -6.83
N CYS A 44 4.13 -7.95 -6.02
CA CYS A 44 5.42 -7.25 -6.11
C CYS A 44 6.60 -8.19 -5.87
N CYS A 45 6.50 -9.05 -4.85
CA CYS A 45 7.52 -10.07 -4.59
C CYS A 45 7.71 -11.01 -5.78
N LYS A 46 6.61 -11.47 -6.39
CA LYS A 46 6.62 -12.44 -7.47
C LYS A 46 7.12 -11.88 -8.80
N LEU A 47 6.74 -10.65 -9.14
CA LEU A 47 7.05 -10.04 -10.43
C LEU A 47 8.39 -9.30 -10.42
N GLU A 48 8.67 -8.56 -9.35
CA GLU A 48 9.82 -7.64 -9.29
C GLU A 48 10.95 -8.15 -8.37
N GLY A 49 10.70 -9.20 -7.58
CA GLY A 49 11.68 -9.68 -6.59
C GLY A 49 11.94 -8.69 -5.45
N ILE A 50 11.06 -7.72 -5.26
CA ILE A 50 11.12 -6.71 -4.20
C ILE A 50 10.17 -7.14 -3.09
N ILE A 51 10.65 -7.08 -1.84
CA ILE A 51 9.83 -7.31 -0.65
C ILE A 51 9.44 -5.94 -0.07
N PRO A 52 8.28 -5.36 -0.44
CA PRO A 52 7.84 -4.07 0.07
C PRO A 52 7.38 -4.19 1.52
N ALA A 53 7.44 -3.10 2.29
CA ALA A 53 6.71 -3.05 3.56
C ALA A 53 5.18 -3.09 3.33
N LEU A 54 4.40 -3.39 4.37
CA LEU A 54 2.94 -3.39 4.24
C LEU A 54 2.38 -1.98 3.96
N GLU A 55 3.05 -0.92 4.43
CA GLU A 55 2.67 0.48 4.18
C GLU A 55 2.65 0.81 2.66
N PRO A 56 3.74 0.64 1.87
CA PRO A 56 3.72 0.89 0.43
C PRO A 56 2.94 -0.18 -0.36
N SER A 57 2.66 -1.35 0.23
CA SER A 57 1.78 -2.35 -0.41
C SER A 57 0.34 -1.83 -0.54
N HIS A 58 -0.12 -0.96 0.36
CA HIS A 58 -1.41 -0.26 0.19
C HIS A 58 -1.40 0.69 -1.03
N ALA A 59 -0.28 1.36 -1.29
CA ALA A 59 -0.13 2.19 -2.48
C ALA A 59 -0.10 1.35 -3.77
N LEU A 60 0.61 0.22 -3.76
CA LEU A 60 0.63 -0.72 -4.88
C LEU A 60 -0.75 -1.31 -5.17
N ALA A 61 -1.54 -1.61 -4.13
CA ALA A 61 -2.91 -2.08 -4.29
C ALA A 61 -3.78 -1.08 -5.08
N GLN A 62 -3.62 0.23 -4.82
CA GLN A 62 -4.31 1.25 -5.61
C GLN A 62 -3.80 1.29 -7.06
N VAL A 63 -2.49 1.19 -7.27
CA VAL A 63 -1.88 1.19 -8.60
C VAL A 63 -2.42 0.03 -9.45
N ILE A 64 -2.51 -1.17 -8.88
CA ILE A 64 -3.05 -2.36 -9.55
C ILE A 64 -4.50 -2.14 -10.02
N LYS A 65 -5.31 -1.40 -9.24
CA LYS A 65 -6.70 -1.08 -9.62
C LYS A 65 -6.78 -0.02 -10.72
N MET A 66 -5.97 1.04 -10.63
CA MET A 66 -6.09 2.20 -11.52
C MET A 66 -5.31 2.07 -12.84
N ALA A 67 -4.20 1.34 -12.85
CA ALA A 67 -3.32 1.25 -14.02
C ALA A 67 -4.01 0.69 -15.29
N PRO A 68 -4.92 -0.31 -15.22
CA PRO A 68 -5.62 -0.82 -16.39
C PRO A 68 -6.49 0.21 -17.13
N ASP A 69 -6.93 1.27 -16.44
CA ASP A 69 -7.77 2.33 -17.01
C ASP A 69 -6.96 3.47 -17.63
N LEU A 70 -5.62 3.41 -17.55
CA LEU A 70 -4.72 4.43 -18.07
C LEU A 70 -4.14 4.01 -19.44
N PRO A 71 -3.68 4.98 -20.25
CA PRO A 71 -2.93 4.69 -21.47
C PRO A 71 -1.71 3.79 -21.18
N GLU A 72 -1.37 2.91 -22.11
CA GLU A 72 -0.23 1.97 -21.96
C GLU A 72 1.13 2.68 -21.75
N ASP A 73 1.26 3.90 -22.26
CA ASP A 73 2.46 4.75 -22.13
C ASP A 73 2.40 5.75 -20.96
N HIS A 74 1.38 5.64 -20.11
CA HIS A 74 1.22 6.52 -18.96
C HIS A 74 2.30 6.24 -17.89
N LEU A 75 3.01 7.29 -17.47
CA LEU A 75 4.06 7.18 -16.47
C LEU A 75 3.50 7.37 -15.06
N LEU A 76 3.62 6.34 -14.23
CA LEU A 76 3.27 6.36 -12.81
C LEU A 76 4.52 6.33 -11.94
N VAL A 77 4.48 7.08 -10.83
CA VAL A 77 5.53 7.05 -9.80
C VAL A 77 4.90 6.62 -8.49
N VAL A 78 5.48 5.59 -7.87
CA VAL A 78 5.00 5.03 -6.60
C VAL A 78 6.11 5.16 -5.57
N ASN A 79 5.77 5.64 -4.38
CA ASN A 79 6.72 5.73 -3.28
C ASN A 79 6.77 4.41 -2.50
N LEU A 80 7.87 3.66 -2.63
CA LEU A 80 8.17 2.50 -1.80
C LEU A 80 8.89 2.96 -0.53
N CYS A 81 8.12 3.46 0.44
CA CYS A 81 8.66 4.12 1.63
C CYS A 81 9.46 3.21 2.59
N GLY A 82 9.40 1.89 2.41
CA GLY A 82 10.12 0.94 3.24
C GLY A 82 10.17 -0.47 2.65
N ARG A 83 11.08 -1.29 3.19
CA ARG A 83 11.26 -2.71 2.88
C ARG A 83 10.55 -3.58 3.91
N GLY A 84 10.07 -4.76 3.48
CA GLY A 84 9.20 -5.63 4.26
C GLY A 84 9.88 -6.61 5.20
N ASP A 85 11.20 -6.53 5.43
CA ASP A 85 11.89 -7.46 6.35
C ASP A 85 11.25 -7.50 7.74
N LYS A 86 10.75 -6.34 8.21
CA LYS A 86 10.08 -6.21 9.52
C LYS A 86 8.69 -6.85 9.54
N ASP A 87 8.05 -6.97 8.38
CA ASP A 87 6.64 -7.38 8.25
C ASP A 87 6.52 -8.86 7.91
N ILE A 88 7.64 -9.58 7.73
CA ILE A 88 7.64 -10.93 7.15
C ILE A 88 6.87 -11.94 8.00
N PHE A 89 6.95 -11.83 9.33
CA PHE A 89 6.20 -12.70 10.25
C PHE A 89 4.71 -12.38 10.23
N THR A 90 4.35 -11.09 10.22
CA THR A 90 2.95 -10.65 10.11
C THR A 90 2.31 -11.12 8.81
N VAL A 91 3.05 -11.05 7.70
CA VAL A 91 2.59 -11.54 6.40
C VAL A 91 2.48 -13.06 6.40
N ALA A 92 3.46 -13.78 6.93
CA ALA A 92 3.42 -15.24 7.00
C ALA A 92 2.21 -15.74 7.81
N ASP A 93 1.97 -15.16 8.98
CA ASP A 93 0.80 -15.45 9.81
C ASP A 93 -0.51 -15.17 9.06
N ALA A 94 -0.60 -14.01 8.38
CA ALA A 94 -1.77 -13.63 7.59
C ALA A 94 -2.03 -14.55 6.39
N LEU A 95 -0.97 -15.12 5.80
CA LEU A 95 -1.04 -16.05 4.67
C LEU A 95 -1.13 -17.52 5.12
N GLY A 96 -1.04 -17.81 6.41
CA GLY A 96 -1.05 -19.17 6.94
C GLY A 96 0.18 -19.98 6.53
N VAL A 97 1.34 -19.34 6.42
CA VAL A 97 2.61 -19.96 6.08
C VAL A 97 3.46 -20.11 7.34
N ASP A 98 3.87 -21.34 7.65
CA ASP A 98 4.88 -21.58 8.68
C ASP A 98 6.28 -21.24 8.12
N LEU A 99 6.97 -20.29 8.77
CA LEU A 99 8.35 -19.88 8.46
C LEU A 99 9.40 -20.62 9.29
#